data_AF-N1WNJ2-F1
#
_entry.id   AF-N1WNJ2-F1
#
_cell.length_a   1.000
_cell.length_b   1.000
_cell.length_c   1.000
_cell.angle_alpha   90.00
_cell.angle_beta   90.00
_cell.angle_gamma   90.00
#
_symmetry.space_group_name_H-M   'P 1'
#
loop_
_entity.id
_entity.type
_entity.pdbx_description
1 polymer ?
#
loop_
_entity_poly.entity_id
_entity_poly.type
_entity_poly.pdbx_seq_one_letter_code
_entity_poly.pdbx_strand_id
1 'polypeptide(L)'
;MEPLETEIYNHDTEVDVTHKINTIELENWINHLKYIKKELANLIGLCSNDLNGKLDDESIFEKFQKKALENDALLSALQKYMSARRDIIECEDMQCDMIYISEHESYRRGYLYHLDKYRRLKDEFFNKVQGQFTLLKKPS
;
A
#
# COMPACT_ATOMS: atom_id res chain seq x y z
N MET A 1 -14.96 -8.84 -17.95
CA MET A 1 -14.69 -9.28 -16.57
C MET A 1 -15.51 -8.37 -15.68
N GLU A 2 -16.52 -8.91 -15.01
CA GLU A 2 -17.52 -8.10 -14.30
C GLU A 2 -16.99 -7.59 -12.95
N PRO A 3 -17.35 -6.36 -12.54
CA PRO A 3 -16.96 -5.80 -11.24
C PRO A 3 -17.69 -6.49 -10.09
N LEU A 4 -17.08 -6.51 -8.91
CA LEU A 4 -17.78 -6.92 -7.67
C LEU A 4 -18.88 -5.90 -7.36
N GLU A 5 -20.08 -6.36 -7.00
CA GLU A 5 -21.19 -5.49 -6.63
C GLU A 5 -20.91 -4.81 -5.28
N THR A 6 -20.87 -3.48 -5.29
CA THR A 6 -20.52 -2.65 -4.12
C THR A 6 -21.59 -1.63 -3.76
N GLU A 7 -22.69 -1.58 -4.53
CA GLU A 7 -23.82 -0.71 -4.27
C GLU A 7 -24.63 -1.23 -3.07
N ILE A 8 -24.93 -0.34 -2.12
CA ILE A 8 -25.68 -0.69 -0.91
C ILE A 8 -27.18 -0.48 -1.17
N TYR A 9 -27.97 -1.52 -0.92
CA TYR A 9 -29.42 -1.49 -1.08
C TYR A 9 -30.14 -1.63 0.25
N ASN A 10 -31.41 -1.20 0.30
CA ASN A 10 -32.23 -1.28 1.51
C ASN A 10 -32.51 -2.69 2.01
N HIS A 11 -32.28 -3.71 1.18
CA HIS A 11 -32.49 -5.12 1.53
C HIS A 11 -31.19 -5.82 1.93
N ASP A 12 -30.05 -5.12 1.91
CA ASP A 12 -28.79 -5.66 2.38
C ASP A 12 -28.83 -5.88 3.88
N THR A 13 -28.30 -7.01 4.32
CA THR A 13 -28.02 -7.25 5.73
C THR A 13 -26.79 -6.46 6.19
N GLU A 14 -26.57 -6.35 7.50
CA GLU A 14 -25.35 -5.73 8.03
C GLU A 14 -24.07 -6.41 7.53
N VAL A 15 -24.12 -7.72 7.29
CA VAL A 15 -23.01 -8.51 6.77
C VAL A 15 -22.77 -8.19 5.30
N ASP A 16 -23.81 -8.08 4.48
CA ASP A 16 -23.71 -7.69 3.06
C ASP A 16 -23.08 -6.30 2.94
N VAL A 17 -23.55 -5.34 3.73
CA VAL A 17 -22.99 -3.99 3.80
C VAL A 17 -21.51 -4.03 4.18
N THR A 18 -21.15 -4.85 5.18
CA THR A 18 -19.76 -5.02 5.61
C THR A 18 -18.87 -5.55 4.47
N HIS A 19 -19.33 -6.57 3.74
CA HIS A 19 -18.58 -7.10 2.61
C HIS A 19 -18.42 -6.09 1.47
N LYS A 20 -19.46 -5.34 1.16
CA LYS A 20 -19.44 -4.26 0.14
C LYS A 20 -18.43 -3.18 0.51
N ILE A 21 -18.47 -2.68 1.75
CA ILE A 21 -17.50 -1.70 2.27
C ILE A 21 -16.07 -2.26 2.21
N ASN A 22 -15.87 -3.49 2.69
CA ASN A 22 -14.55 -4.13 2.70
C ASN A 22 -14.01 -4.30 1.26
N THR A 23 -14.87 -4.54 0.27
CA THR A 23 -14.47 -4.61 -1.15
C THR A 23 -13.98 -3.25 -1.65
N ILE A 24 -14.74 -2.18 -1.40
CA ILE A 24 -14.34 -0.80 -1.75
C ILE A 24 -13.01 -0.43 -1.08
N GLU A 25 -12.85 -0.78 0.19
CA GLU A 25 -11.65 -0.49 0.95
C GLU A 25 -10.42 -1.22 0.37
N LEU A 26 -10.57 -2.50 0.03
CA LEU A 26 -9.52 -3.30 -0.59
C LEU A 26 -9.11 -2.75 -1.97
N GLU A 27 -10.06 -2.32 -2.80
CA GLU A 27 -9.78 -1.66 -4.08
C GLU A 27 -8.95 -0.40 -3.88
N ASN A 28 -9.32 0.43 -2.89
CA ASN A 28 -8.58 1.64 -2.55
C ASN A 28 -7.14 1.34 -2.13
N TRP A 29 -6.92 0.32 -1.29
CA TRP A 29 -5.59 -0.09 -0.88
C TRP A 29 -4.75 -0.59 -2.05
N ILE A 30 -5.31 -1.42 -2.93
CA ILE A 30 -4.64 -1.92 -4.13
C ILE A 30 -4.21 -0.76 -5.04
N ASN A 31 -5.11 0.19 -5.28
CA ASN A 31 -4.82 1.36 -6.11
C ASN A 31 -3.74 2.25 -5.48
N HIS A 32 -3.77 2.43 -4.16
CA HIS A 32 -2.73 3.17 -3.46
C HIS A 32 -1.37 2.46 -3.50
N LEU A 33 -1.31 1.14 -3.33
CA LEU A 33 -0.06 0.38 -3.45
C LEU A 33 0.52 0.41 -4.87
N LYS A 34 -0.32 0.44 -5.91
CA LYS A 34 0.12 0.68 -7.30
C LYS A 34 0.74 2.06 -7.46
N TYR A 35 0.14 3.08 -6.83
CA TYR A 35 0.71 4.43 -6.82
C TYR A 35 2.05 4.47 -6.07
N ILE A 36 2.13 3.88 -4.88
CA ILE A 36 3.37 3.78 -4.08
C ILE A 36 4.46 3.06 -4.87
N LYS A 37 4.13 2.01 -5.63
CA LYS A 37 5.08 1.33 -6.53
C LYS A 37 5.72 2.30 -7.53
N LYS A 38 4.90 3.12 -8.20
CA LYS A 38 5.39 4.14 -9.14
C LYS A 38 6.24 5.19 -8.43
N GLU A 39 5.81 5.65 -7.25
CA GLU A 39 6.54 6.63 -6.45
C GLU A 39 7.91 6.09 -6.00
N LEU A 40 7.97 4.84 -5.54
CA LEU A 40 9.22 4.16 -5.17
C LEU A 40 10.17 4.02 -6.36
N ALA A 41 9.69 3.65 -7.55
CA ALA A 41 10.52 3.58 -8.74
C ALA A 41 11.16 4.94 -9.08
N ASN A 42 10.41 6.03 -8.93
CA ASN A 42 10.93 7.39 -9.12
C ASN A 42 11.98 7.74 -8.05
N LEU A 43 11.71 7.47 -6.77
CA LEU A 43 12.64 7.74 -5.66
C LEU A 43 13.95 6.98 -5.81
N ILE A 44 13.87 5.69 -6.19
CA ILE A 44 15.05 4.86 -6.48
C ILE A 44 15.84 5.45 -7.65
N GLY A 45 15.17 5.91 -8.71
CA GLY A 45 15.80 6.56 -9.86
C GLY A 45 16.53 7.87 -9.51
N LEU A 46 15.95 8.67 -8.60
CA LEU A 46 16.60 9.89 -8.09
C LEU A 46 17.87 9.56 -7.29
N CYS A 47 17.82 8.52 -6.46
CA CYS A 47 18.98 8.04 -5.71
C CYS A 47 20.08 7.50 -6.65
N SER A 48 19.75 6.78 -7.72
CA SER A 48 20.73 6.17 -8.62
C SER A 48 21.39 7.17 -9.57
N ASN A 49 20.66 8.20 -10.03
CA ASN A 49 21.09 9.06 -11.13
C ASN A 49 21.60 10.44 -10.67
N ASP A 50 20.98 11.07 -9.67
CA ASP A 50 21.19 12.51 -9.39
C ASP A 50 21.98 12.78 -8.09
N LEU A 51 21.98 11.83 -7.15
CA LEU A 51 22.55 12.00 -5.81
C LEU A 51 23.80 11.15 -5.54
N ASN A 52 24.25 10.41 -6.55
CA ASN A 52 25.39 9.52 -6.47
C ASN A 52 26.65 10.31 -6.08
N GLY A 53 27.18 10.06 -4.87
CA GLY A 53 28.35 10.74 -4.29
C GLY A 53 28.06 11.99 -3.44
N LYS A 54 26.81 12.46 -3.33
CA LYS A 54 26.45 13.61 -2.46
C LYS A 54 25.76 13.20 -1.16
N LEU A 55 24.92 12.17 -1.20
CA LEU A 55 24.41 11.55 0.01
C LEU A 55 25.24 10.30 0.28
N ASP A 56 25.84 10.22 1.47
CA ASP A 56 26.52 9.03 2.00
C ASP A 56 25.47 7.95 2.38
N ASP A 57 24.55 7.67 1.46
CA ASP A 57 23.23 7.04 1.70
C ASP A 57 23.02 5.78 0.87
N GLU A 58 24.06 4.99 0.69
CA GLU A 58 23.92 3.60 0.22
C GLU A 58 22.79 2.90 1.03
N SER A 59 22.64 3.25 2.32
CA SER A 59 21.54 2.78 3.17
C SER A 59 20.12 3.23 2.78
N ILE A 60 19.88 4.45 2.27
CA ILE A 60 18.52 4.91 1.92
C ILE A 60 18.08 4.28 0.60
N PHE A 61 19.00 4.19 -0.36
CA PHE A 61 18.74 3.53 -1.63
C PHE A 61 18.34 2.06 -1.41
N GLU A 62 19.11 1.32 -0.62
CA GLU A 62 18.79 -0.05 -0.24
C GLU A 62 17.45 -0.16 0.51
N LYS A 63 17.16 0.76 1.44
CA LYS A 63 15.86 0.81 2.13
C LYS A 63 14.71 1.00 1.14
N PHE A 64 14.84 1.85 0.13
CA PHE A 64 13.80 2.03 -0.89
C PHE A 64 13.64 0.79 -1.78
N GLN A 65 14.73 0.15 -2.18
CA GLN A 65 14.66 -1.12 -2.92
C GLN A 65 13.94 -2.20 -2.12
N LYS A 66 14.31 -2.37 -0.84
CA LYS A 66 13.63 -3.30 0.06
C LYS A 66 12.15 -2.95 0.19
N LYS A 67 11.81 -1.67 0.36
CA LYS A 67 10.43 -1.21 0.48
C LYS A 67 9.63 -1.44 -0.81
N ALA A 68 10.26 -1.40 -1.99
CA ALA A 68 9.62 -1.75 -3.25
C ALA A 68 9.28 -3.24 -3.33
N LEU A 69 10.17 -4.13 -2.89
CA LEU A 69 9.90 -5.57 -2.80
C LEU A 69 8.76 -5.87 -1.80
N GLU A 70 8.77 -5.23 -0.64
CA GLU A 70 7.69 -5.33 0.35
C GLU A 70 6.34 -4.85 -0.23
N ASN A 71 6.35 -3.73 -0.96
CA ASN A 71 5.15 -3.19 -1.62
C ASN A 71 4.59 -4.16 -2.67
N ASP A 72 5.45 -4.75 -3.49
CA ASP A 72 5.05 -5.70 -4.53
C ASP A 72 4.50 -7.00 -3.94
N ALA A 73 5.10 -7.50 -2.86
CA ALA A 73 4.60 -8.66 -2.13
C ALA A 73 3.20 -8.40 -1.55
N LEU A 74 3.01 -7.27 -0.87
CA LEU A 74 1.71 -6.90 -0.31
C LEU A 74 0.66 -6.67 -1.40
N LEU A 75 0.99 -5.94 -2.46
CA LEU A 75 0.09 -5.71 -3.60
C LEU A 75 -0.36 -7.04 -4.22
N SER A 76 0.57 -7.97 -4.43
CA SER A 76 0.27 -9.30 -4.96
C SER A 76 -0.66 -10.09 -4.02
N ALA A 77 -0.44 -10.00 -2.70
CA ALA A 77 -1.31 -10.65 -1.72
C ALA A 77 -2.73 -10.06 -1.73
N LEU A 78 -2.88 -8.73 -1.75
CA LEU A 78 -4.19 -8.08 -1.82
C LEU A 78 -4.93 -8.38 -3.12
N GLN A 79 -4.23 -8.47 -4.25
CA GLN A 79 -4.83 -8.85 -5.54
C GLN A 79 -5.32 -10.30 -5.55
N LYS A 80 -4.58 -11.22 -4.93
CA LYS A 80 -5.02 -12.60 -4.73
C LYS A 80 -6.24 -12.67 -3.83
N TYR A 81 -6.21 -11.95 -2.70
CA TYR A 81 -7.35 -11.87 -1.79
C TYR A 81 -8.60 -11.31 -2.48
N MET A 82 -8.47 -10.20 -3.20
CA MET A 82 -9.55 -9.63 -4.02
C MET A 82 -10.16 -10.65 -5.00
N SER A 83 -9.33 -11.54 -5.55
CA SER A 83 -9.79 -12.57 -6.48
C SER A 83 -10.55 -13.67 -5.76
N ALA A 84 -10.07 -14.12 -4.59
CA ALA A 84 -10.73 -15.13 -3.75
C ALA A 84 -12.06 -14.62 -3.15
N ARG A 85 -12.16 -13.32 -2.86
CA ARG A 85 -13.39 -12.70 -2.35
C ARG A 85 -14.60 -12.79 -3.29
N ARG A 86 -14.41 -13.14 -4.55
CA ARG A 86 -15.54 -13.38 -5.47
C ARG A 86 -16.37 -14.58 -5.05
N ASP A 87 -15.75 -15.52 -4.34
CA ASP A 87 -16.39 -16.73 -3.85
C ASP A 87 -17.20 -16.45 -2.57
N ILE A 88 -17.22 -15.21 -2.06
CA ILE A 88 -18.10 -14.80 -0.95
C ILE A 88 -19.58 -14.96 -1.32
N ILE A 89 -19.94 -14.81 -2.60
CA ILE A 89 -21.34 -15.00 -3.04
C ILE A 89 -21.82 -16.44 -2.83
N GLU A 90 -20.89 -17.42 -2.76
CA GLU A 90 -21.19 -18.84 -2.50
C GLU A 90 -21.23 -19.18 -1.00
N CYS A 91 -21.01 -18.19 -0.13
CA CYS A 91 -20.95 -18.32 1.31
C CYS A 91 -22.37 -18.34 1.90
N GLU A 92 -22.88 -19.52 2.26
CA GLU A 92 -24.24 -19.68 2.79
C GLU A 92 -24.33 -19.66 4.33
N ASP A 93 -23.19 -19.55 5.03
CA ASP A 93 -23.15 -19.54 6.49
C ASP A 93 -22.32 -18.41 7.10
N MET A 94 -22.74 -17.98 8.30
CA MET A 94 -22.10 -16.91 9.07
C MET A 94 -20.64 -17.20 9.43
N GLN A 95 -20.23 -18.47 9.47
CA GLN A 95 -18.87 -18.85 9.83
C GLN A 95 -17.90 -18.51 8.70
N CYS A 96 -18.31 -18.75 7.46
CA CYS A 96 -17.59 -18.36 6.26
C CYS A 96 -17.50 -16.83 6.13
N ASP A 97 -18.57 -16.08 6.43
CA ASP A 97 -18.54 -14.60 6.46
C ASP A 97 -17.47 -14.06 7.41
N MET A 98 -17.43 -14.61 8.63
CA MET A 98 -16.49 -14.19 9.66
C MET A 98 -15.03 -14.49 9.29
N ILE A 99 -14.77 -15.53 8.50
CA ILE A 99 -13.43 -15.81 7.97
C ILE A 99 -12.98 -14.67 7.05
N TYR A 100 -13.82 -14.30 6.07
CA TYR A 100 -13.48 -13.22 5.13
C TYR A 100 -13.33 -11.88 5.83
N ILE A 101 -14.19 -11.57 6.80
CA ILE A 101 -14.08 -10.35 7.61
C ILE A 101 -12.77 -10.36 8.39
N SER A 102 -12.46 -11.44 9.12
CA SER A 102 -11.22 -11.54 9.90
C SER A 102 -9.95 -11.44 9.03
N GLU A 103 -9.98 -12.07 7.85
CA GLU A 103 -8.89 -11.99 6.87
C GLU A 103 -8.72 -10.56 6.34
N HIS A 104 -9.82 -9.86 6.02
CA HIS A 104 -9.79 -8.44 5.63
C HIS A 104 -9.10 -7.60 6.71
N GLU A 105 -9.42 -7.83 7.99
CA GLU A 105 -8.82 -7.10 9.11
C GLU A 105 -7.34 -7.39 9.32
N SER A 106 -6.89 -8.59 8.96
CA SER A 106 -5.47 -8.91 8.89
C SER A 106 -4.76 -8.07 7.80
N TYR A 107 -5.35 -8.02 6.61
CA TYR A 107 -4.82 -7.24 5.49
C TYR A 107 -4.83 -5.73 5.76
N ARG A 108 -5.88 -5.20 6.40
CA ARG A 108 -5.95 -3.80 6.83
C ARG A 108 -4.75 -3.41 7.70
N ARG A 109 -4.46 -4.23 8.71
CA ARG A 109 -3.32 -4.00 9.61
C ARG A 109 -1.99 -4.04 8.87
N GLY A 110 -1.81 -5.02 7.97
CA GLY A 110 -0.63 -5.12 7.12
C GLY A 110 -0.44 -3.90 6.22
N TYR A 111 -1.51 -3.45 5.57
CA TYR A 111 -1.52 -2.25 4.73
C TYR A 111 -1.19 -0.98 5.51
N LEU A 112 -1.84 -0.74 6.65
CA LEU A 112 -1.58 0.45 7.48
C LEU A 112 -0.14 0.48 8.01
N TYR A 113 0.39 -0.68 8.43
CA TYR A 113 1.78 -0.81 8.84
C TYR A 113 2.74 -0.50 7.70
N HIS A 114 2.51 -1.06 6.51
CA HIS A 114 3.34 -0.77 5.34
C HIS A 114 3.34 0.71 4.98
N LEU A 115 2.16 1.34 5.01
CA LEU A 115 1.97 2.76 4.71
C LEU A 115 2.74 3.67 5.68
N ASP A 116 2.65 3.42 6.99
CA ASP A 116 3.42 4.17 7.99
C ASP A 116 4.93 4.05 7.74
N LYS A 117 5.43 2.83 7.53
CA LYS A 117 6.85 2.60 7.27
C LYS A 117 7.33 3.24 5.98
N TYR A 118 6.51 3.20 4.93
CA TYR A 118 6.81 3.87 3.67
C TYR A 118 6.91 5.38 3.85
N ARG A 119 5.94 6.00 4.53
CA ARG A 119 5.93 7.45 4.79
C ARG A 119 7.15 7.89 5.58
N ARG A 120 7.49 7.18 6.66
CA ARG A 120 8.68 7.51 7.47
C ARG A 120 9.98 7.44 6.66
N LEU A 121 10.12 6.45 5.78
CA LEU A 121 11.28 6.35 4.90
C LEU A 121 11.34 7.53 3.92
N LYS A 122 10.19 7.95 3.39
CA LYS A 122 10.08 9.11 2.52
C LYS A 122 10.44 10.41 3.24
N ASP A 123 9.98 10.57 4.48
CA ASP A 123 10.33 11.72 5.32
C ASP A 123 11.83 11.73 5.67
N GLU A 124 12.42 10.56 5.99
CA GLU A 124 13.86 10.40 6.20
C GLU A 124 14.65 10.89 4.97
N PHE A 125 14.25 10.45 3.78
CA PHE A 125 14.88 10.88 2.53
C PHE A 125 14.76 12.40 2.31
N PHE A 126 13.55 12.97 2.42
CA PHE A 126 13.37 14.40 2.18
C PHE A 126 14.09 15.29 3.19
N ASN A 127 14.15 14.88 4.47
CA ASN A 127 14.92 15.60 5.49
C ASN A 127 16.41 15.66 5.13
N LYS A 128 16.99 14.55 4.64
CA LYS A 128 18.38 14.52 4.20
C LYS A 128 18.61 15.40 2.98
N VAL A 129 17.74 15.29 1.97
CA VAL A 129 17.82 16.10 0.75
C VAL A 129 17.71 17.61 1.06
N GLN A 130 16.75 18.02 1.88
CA GLN A 130 16.59 19.42 2.29
C GLN A 130 17.78 19.94 3.12
N GLY A 131 18.33 19.11 4.01
CA GLY A 131 19.54 19.43 4.78
C GLY A 131 20.71 19.80 3.85
N GLN A 132 20.89 19.06 2.76
CA GLN A 132 21.95 19.34 1.77
C GLN A 132 21.73 20.64 1.00
N PHE A 133 20.50 20.92 0.56
CA PHE A 133 20.19 22.18 -0.13
C PHE A 133 20.40 23.41 0.77
N THR A 134 20.21 23.26 2.09
CA THR A 134 20.44 24.34 3.05
C THR A 134 21.94 24.58 3.29
N LEU A 135 22.76 23.53 3.29
CA LEU A 135 24.22 23.63 3.41
C LEU A 135 24.87 24.27 2.18
N LEU A 136 24.32 24.06 0.97
CA LEU A 136 24.78 24.68 -0.27
C LEU A 136 24.43 26.18 -0.39
N LYS A 137 23.55 26.71 0.48
CA LYS A 137 23.11 28.12 0.46
C LYS A 137 23.85 29.04 1.44
N LYS A 138 24.82 28.55 2.23
CA LYS A 138 25.65 29.45 3.05
C LYS A 138 26.62 30.20 2.13
N PRO A 139 26.51 31.54 1.98
CA PRO A 139 27.52 32.30 1.26
C PRO A 139 28.80 32.37 2.10
N SER A 140 29.93 32.14 1.44
CA SER A 140 31.28 32.42 1.92
C SER A 140 31.47 33.90 2.24
#